data_AF-A0A2H6FV72-F1
#
_entry.id   AF-A0A2H6FV72-F1
#
_cell.length_a   1.000
_cell.length_b   1.000
_cell.length_c   1.000
_cell.angle_alpha   90.00
_cell.angle_beta   90.00
_cell.angle_gamma   90.00
#
_symmetry.space_group_name_H-M   'P 1'
#
loop_
_entity.id
_entity.type
_entity.pdbx_description
1 polymer ?
#
loop_
_entity_poly.entity_id
_entity_poly.type
_entity_poly.pdbx_seq_one_letter_code
_entity_poly.pdbx_strand_id
1 'polypeptide(L)'
;MGKNINLSTRILIHSSVGCLAGLVFLHPVSMFIFNIYGHNTMEHFFDPGHLLMAVYFSLLGGAIGFFNGLYIHKKTLLYKEIEILSITDELTSLYNRRFFTSQLGKEMEREMSTA
;
A
#
# COMPACT_ATOMS: atom_id res chain seq x y z
N MET A 1 9.21 -0.95 -14.59
CA MET A 1 8.57 -2.14 -13.97
C MET A 1 8.98 -2.20 -12.52
N GLY A 2 8.08 -1.91 -11.59
CA GLY A 2 8.37 -2.05 -10.15
C GLY A 2 8.61 -3.52 -9.81
N LYS A 3 9.61 -3.81 -8.96
CA LYS A 3 9.86 -5.17 -8.45
C LYS A 3 8.54 -5.77 -7.94
N ASN A 4 8.24 -7.00 -8.35
CA ASN A 4 7.13 -7.75 -7.79
C ASN A 4 7.43 -8.10 -6.34
N ILE A 5 7.02 -7.22 -5.42
CA ILE A 5 7.12 -7.46 -3.98
C ILE A 5 6.15 -8.61 -3.66
N ASN A 6 6.67 -9.66 -3.03
CA ASN A 6 5.85 -10.78 -2.57
C ASN A 6 4.82 -10.30 -1.51
N LEU A 7 3.82 -11.14 -1.23
CA LEU A 7 2.77 -10.77 -0.27
C LEU A 7 3.34 -10.51 1.13
N SER A 8 4.20 -11.40 1.63
CA SER A 8 4.73 -11.34 2.99
C SER A 8 5.54 -10.07 3.25
N THR A 9 6.44 -9.70 2.34
CA THR A 9 7.23 -8.47 2.43
C THR A 9 6.33 -7.25 2.37
N ARG A 10 5.29 -7.25 1.53
CA ARG A 10 4.34 -6.14 1.47
C ARG A 10 3.59 -6.00 2.80
N ILE A 11 3.05 -7.09 3.33
CA ILE A 11 2.39 -7.09 4.64
C ILE A 11 3.34 -6.56 5.71
N LEU A 12 4.57 -7.06 5.76
CA LEU A 12 5.56 -6.67 6.78
C LEU A 12 5.89 -5.17 6.71
N ILE A 13 6.10 -4.63 5.52
CA ILE A 13 6.33 -3.20 5.32
C ILE A 13 5.13 -2.38 5.79
N HIS A 14 3.92 -2.73 5.33
CA HIS A 14 2.73 -1.96 5.66
C HIS A 14 2.34 -2.07 7.14
N SER A 15 2.50 -3.24 7.77
CA SER A 15 2.33 -3.41 9.21
C SER A 15 3.35 -2.61 10.01
N SER A 16 4.62 -2.60 9.59
CA SER A 16 5.68 -1.84 10.28
C SER A 16 5.45 -0.33 10.20
N VAL A 17 5.09 0.16 9.01
CA VAL A 17 4.68 1.57 8.80
C VAL A 17 3.40 1.87 9.59
N GLY A 18 2.47 0.93 9.66
CA GLY A 18 1.26 1.02 10.48
C GLY A 18 1.58 1.19 11.97
N CYS A 19 2.51 0.39 12.51
CA CYS A 19 2.96 0.52 13.90
C CYS A 19 3.55 1.90 14.19
N LEU A 20 4.44 2.38 13.31
CA LEU A 20 5.01 3.72 13.39
C LEU A 20 3.92 4.80 13.33
N ALA A 21 2.97 4.68 12.41
CA ALA A 21 1.87 5.62 12.30
C ALA A 21 0.96 5.61 13.55
N GLY A 22 0.75 4.42 14.14
CA GLY A 22 0.04 4.28 15.40
C GLY A 22 0.72 5.02 16.55
N LEU A 23 2.05 4.90 16.65
CA LEU A 23 2.84 5.59 17.67
C LEU A 23 2.96 7.10 17.45
N VAL A 24 3.13 7.54 16.19
CA VAL A 24 3.43 8.94 15.88
C VAL A 24 2.17 9.78 15.72
N PHE A 25 1.06 9.18 15.28
CA PHE A 25 -0.19 9.90 15.05
C PHE A 25 -1.29 9.49 16.01
N LEU A 26 -1.70 8.22 16.02
CA LEU A 26 -2.86 7.78 16.81
C LEU A 26 -2.65 8.00 18.31
N HIS A 27 -1.46 7.66 18.80
CA HIS A 27 -1.12 7.83 20.21
C HIS A 27 -1.12 9.32 20.65
N PRO A 28 -0.37 10.25 20.02
CA PRO A 28 -0.43 11.67 20.40
C PRO A 28 -1.80 12.31 20.23
N VAL A 29 -2.56 11.93 19.19
CA VAL A 29 -3.93 12.41 19.01
C VAL A 29 -4.82 11.95 20.17
N SER A 30 -4.70 10.70 20.60
CA SER A 30 -5.44 10.19 21.75
C SER A 30 -5.08 10.91 23.06
N MET A 31 -3.79 11.21 23.28
CA MET A 31 -3.34 11.98 24.44
C MET A 31 -3.91 13.39 24.43
N PHE A 32 -3.90 14.04 23.27
CA PHE A 32 -4.45 15.39 23.11
C PHE A 32 -5.94 15.42 23.44
N ILE A 33 -6.70 14.43 22.96
CA ILE A 33 -8.11 14.29 23.31
C ILE A 33 -8.28 14.10 24.82
N PHE A 34 -7.55 13.18 25.44
CA PHE A 34 -7.62 12.95 26.89
C PHE A 34 -7.27 14.18 27.73
N ASN A 35 -6.28 14.97 27.31
CA ASN A 35 -5.90 16.22 27.97
C ASN A 35 -7.02 17.26 27.91
N ILE A 36 -7.75 17.37 26.79
CA ILE A 36 -8.91 18.27 26.68
C ILE A 36 -10.02 17.89 27.67
N TYR A 37 -10.19 16.60 27.98
CA TYR A 37 -11.17 16.12 28.95
C TYR A 37 -10.72 16.26 30.42
N GLY A 38 -9.59 16.94 30.69
CA GLY A 38 -9.14 17.26 32.05
C GLY A 38 -8.24 16.20 32.69
N HIS A 39 -7.78 15.20 31.93
CA HIS A 39 -6.80 14.23 32.41
C HIS A 39 -5.37 14.67 32.03
N ASN A 40 -4.46 14.83 32.99
CA ASN A 40 -3.11 15.31 32.70
C ASN A 40 -2.16 14.16 32.29
N THR A 41 -2.18 13.78 31.02
CA THR A 41 -1.39 12.62 30.52
C THR A 41 0.12 12.88 30.44
N MET A 42 0.54 14.15 30.45
CA MET A 42 1.96 14.53 30.31
C MET A 42 2.78 14.34 31.60
N GLU A 43 2.16 14.38 32.77
CA GLU A 43 2.85 14.17 34.05
C GLU A 43 3.24 12.70 34.28
N HIS A 44 2.58 11.78 33.57
CA HIS A 44 2.75 10.33 33.74
C HIS A 44 3.43 9.66 32.53
N PHE A 45 4.28 10.39 31.81
CA PHE A 45 4.89 9.91 30.56
C PHE A 45 5.72 8.63 30.73
N PHE A 46 6.37 8.44 31.88
CA PHE A 46 7.16 7.25 32.20
C PHE A 46 6.39 6.18 32.98
N ASP A 47 5.09 6.38 33.23
CA ASP A 47 4.28 5.41 33.93
C ASP A 47 4.06 4.17 33.06
N PRO A 48 4.10 2.94 33.63
CA PRO A 48 3.86 1.72 32.85
C PRO A 48 2.52 1.73 32.11
N GLY A 49 1.49 2.42 32.64
CA GLY A 49 0.21 2.60 31.96
C GLY A 49 0.33 3.38 30.64
N HIS A 50 1.17 4.41 30.61
CA HIS A 50 1.42 5.22 29.41
C HIS A 50 2.14 4.41 28.33
N LEU A 51 3.15 3.63 28.75
CA LEU A 51 3.88 2.74 27.84
C LEU A 51 2.96 1.66 27.24
N LEU A 52 2.06 1.10 28.04
CA LEU A 52 1.08 0.11 27.58
C LEU A 52 0.10 0.71 26.57
N MET A 53 -0.32 1.97 26.78
CA MET A 53 -1.13 2.72 25.83
C MET A 53 -0.40 2.96 24.50
N ALA A 54 0.88 3.34 24.54
CA ALA A 54 1.69 3.50 23.34
C ALA A 54 1.80 2.17 22.54
N VAL A 55 2.05 1.05 23.24
CA VAL A 55 2.06 -0.29 22.63
C VAL A 55 0.70 -0.62 22.02
N TYR A 56 -0.41 -0.33 22.71
CA TYR A 56 -1.76 -0.55 22.19
C TYR A 56 -1.99 0.18 20.86
N PHE A 57 -1.67 1.48 20.78
CA PHE A 57 -1.84 2.24 19.54
C PHE A 57 -0.88 1.81 18.43
N SER A 58 0.34 1.39 18.78
CA SER A 58 1.27 0.76 17.83
C SER A 58 0.67 -0.50 17.23
N LEU A 59 0.14 -1.41 18.04
CA LEU A 59 -0.44 -2.66 17.57
C LEU A 59 -1.70 -2.42 16.73
N LEU A 60 -2.54 -1.47 17.14
CA LEU A 60 -3.72 -1.07 16.38
C LEU A 60 -3.34 -0.50 15.01
N GLY A 61 -2.34 0.37 14.95
CA GLY A 61 -1.77 0.86 13.69
C GLY A 61 -1.19 -0.27 12.83
N GLY A 62 -0.49 -1.23 13.44
CA GLY A 62 0.06 -2.40 12.76
C GLY A 62 -1.02 -3.31 12.15
N ALA A 63 -2.16 -3.48 12.83
CA ALA A 63 -3.31 -4.22 12.32
C ALA A 63 -3.95 -3.50 11.11
N ILE A 64 -4.13 -2.17 11.18
CA ILE A 64 -4.59 -1.38 10.03
C ILE A 64 -3.61 -1.51 8.86
N GLY A 65 -2.31 -1.43 9.14
CA GLY A 65 -1.24 -1.64 8.16
C GLY A 65 -1.30 -3.02 7.50
N PHE A 66 -1.58 -4.07 8.28
CA PHE A 66 -1.75 -5.43 7.77
C PHE A 66 -2.87 -5.52 6.73
N PHE A 67 -4.08 -5.04 7.08
CA PHE A 67 -5.23 -5.03 6.16
C PHE A 67 -4.97 -4.19 4.92
N ASN A 68 -4.30 -3.04 5.07
CA ASN A 68 -3.90 -2.20 3.95
C ASN A 68 -2.90 -2.92 3.02
N GLY A 69 -1.92 -3.65 3.58
CA GLY A 69 -0.98 -4.47 2.82
C GLY A 69 -1.68 -5.54 1.97
N LEU A 70 -2.67 -6.24 2.56
CA LEU A 70 -3.52 -7.19 1.84
C LEU A 70 -4.32 -6.53 0.71
N TYR A 71 -4.97 -5.40 1.01
CA TYR A 71 -5.78 -4.65 0.05
C TYR A 71 -4.94 -4.20 -1.15
N ILE A 72 -3.76 -3.62 -0.90
CA ILE A 72 -2.86 -3.16 -1.97
C ILE A 72 -2.32 -4.33 -2.79
N HIS A 73 -2.04 -5.48 -2.15
CA HIS A 73 -1.62 -6.68 -2.88
C HIS A 73 -2.71 -7.13 -3.86
N LYS A 74 -3.95 -7.27 -3.38
CA LYS A 74 -5.11 -7.64 -4.21
C LYS A 74 -5.33 -6.65 -5.34
N LYS A 75 -5.25 -5.34 -5.05
CA LYS A 75 -5.34 -4.27 -6.04
C LYS A 75 -4.26 -4.42 -7.11
N THR A 76 -3.02 -4.73 -6.73
CA THR A 76 -1.90 -4.93 -7.67
C THR A 76 -2.14 -6.12 -8.60
N LEU A 77 -2.70 -7.23 -8.08
CA LEU A 77 -3.07 -8.39 -8.91
C LEU A 77 -4.16 -8.02 -9.91
N LEU A 78 -5.21 -7.34 -9.47
CA LEU A 78 -6.30 -6.88 -10.35
C LEU A 78 -5.80 -5.96 -11.46
N TYR A 79 -4.90 -5.01 -11.17
CA TYR A 79 -4.35 -4.15 -12.21
C TYR A 79 -3.54 -4.92 -13.26
N LYS A 80 -2.82 -5.97 -12.86
CA LYS A 80 -2.11 -6.82 -13.82
C LYS A 80 -3.07 -7.61 -14.70
N GLU A 81 -4.14 -8.12 -14.11
CA GLU A 81 -5.18 -8.84 -14.85
C GLU A 81 -5.87 -7.91 -15.85
N ILE A 82 -6.23 -6.69 -15.43
CA ILE A 82 -6.77 -5.64 -16.30
C ILE A 82 -5.77 -5.27 -17.41
N GLU A 83 -4.47 -5.14 -17.09
CA GLU A 83 -3.43 -4.86 -18.07
C GLU A 83 -3.36 -5.95 -19.14
N ILE A 84 -3.37 -7.23 -18.75
CA ILE A 84 -3.39 -8.36 -19.67
C ILE A 84 -4.66 -8.32 -20.53
N LEU A 85 -5.83 -8.22 -19.92
CA LEU A 85 -7.11 -8.13 -20.63
C LEU A 85 -7.18 -6.92 -21.58
N SER A 86 -6.49 -5.82 -21.28
CA SER A 86 -6.46 -4.64 -22.14
C SER A 86 -5.67 -4.85 -23.44
N ILE A 87 -4.77 -5.84 -23.48
CA ILE A 87 -3.92 -6.15 -24.63
C ILE A 87 -4.26 -7.50 -25.28
N THR A 88 -5.07 -8.35 -24.64
CA THR A 88 -5.52 -9.63 -25.18
C THR A 88 -6.99 -9.60 -25.59
N ASP A 89 -7.35 -10.49 -26.51
CA ASP A 89 -8.72 -10.83 -26.87
C ASP A 89 -9.23 -11.93 -25.93
N GLU A 90 -10.41 -11.75 -25.35
CA GLU A 90 -10.95 -12.64 -24.32
C GLU A 90 -11.28 -14.05 -24.84
N LEU A 91 -11.67 -14.17 -26.11
CA LEU A 91 -12.09 -15.43 -26.70
C LEU A 91 -10.90 -16.31 -27.12
N THR A 92 -9.85 -15.68 -27.62
CA THR A 92 -8.69 -16.38 -28.21
C THR A 92 -7.43 -16.35 -27.35
N SER A 93 -7.40 -15.52 -26.29
CA SER A 93 -6.20 -15.22 -25.50
C SER A 93 -5.01 -14.68 -26.31
N LEU A 94 -5.24 -14.32 -27.58
CA LEU A 94 -4.24 -13.70 -28.45
C LEU A 94 -4.20 -12.20 -28.21
N TYR A 95 -3.13 -11.53 -28.65
CA TYR A 95 -3.09 -10.08 -28.60
C TYR A 95 -4.23 -9.47 -29.42
N ASN A 96 -4.94 -8.51 -28.83
CA ASN A 96 -6.04 -7.85 -29.51
C ASN A 96 -5.53 -6.93 -30.61
N ARG A 97 -6.45 -6.59 -31.53
CA ARG A 97 -6.15 -5.73 -32.68
C ARG A 97 -5.54 -4.39 -32.27
N ARG A 98 -5.98 -3.81 -31.15
CA ARG A 98 -5.48 -2.52 -30.66
C ARG A 98 -4.00 -2.60 -30.29
N PHE A 99 -3.60 -3.64 -29.56
CA PHE A 99 -2.22 -3.88 -29.20
C PHE A 99 -1.36 -4.14 -30.45
N PHE A 100 -1.84 -4.98 -31.36
CA PHE A 100 -1.13 -5.28 -32.61
C PHE A 100 -0.86 -4.04 -33.46
N THR A 101 -1.88 -3.22 -33.75
CA THR A 101 -1.73 -1.99 -34.53
C THR A 101 -0.79 -0.98 -33.84
N SER A 102 -0.85 -0.90 -32.51
CA SER A 102 0.05 -0.02 -31.76
C SER A 102 1.52 -0.45 -31.84
N GLN A 103 1.81 -1.76 -31.82
CA GLN A 103 3.19 -2.26 -31.96
C GLN A 103 3.69 -2.08 -33.39
N LEU A 104 2.85 -2.38 -34.39
CA LEU A 104 3.19 -2.21 -35.79
C LEU A 104 3.56 -0.75 -36.11
N GLY A 105 2.79 0.22 -35.59
CA GLY A 105 3.13 1.65 -35.74
C GLY A 105 4.48 2.04 -35.12
N LYS A 106 4.80 1.50 -33.94
CA LYS A 106 6.10 1.73 -33.29
C LYS A 106 7.26 1.13 -34.07
N GLU A 107 7.09 -0.05 -34.66
CA GLU A 107 8.11 -0.67 -35.50
C GLU A 107 8.33 0.14 -36.79
N MET A 108 7.26 0.59 -37.44
CA MET A 108 7.36 1.46 -38.61
C MET A 108 8.09 2.78 -38.30
N GLU A 109 7.77 3.44 -37.19
CA GLU A 109 8.47 4.65 -36.75
C GLU A 109 9.95 4.38 -36.46
N ARG A 110 10.27 3.23 -35.85
CA ARG A 110 11.65 2.83 -35.57
C ARG A 110 12.43 2.65 -36.86
N GLU A 111 11.89 1.92 -37.84
CA GLU A 111 12.53 1.71 -39.14
C GLU A 111 12.74 3.03 -39.88
N MET A 112 11.74 3.91 -39.91
CA MET A 112 11.86 5.24 -40.50
C MET A 112 12.89 6.14 -39.82
N SER A 113 13.10 5.99 -38.51
CA SER A 113 14.10 6.76 -37.76
C SER A 113 15.54 6.27 -37.97
N THR A 114 15.71 5.05 -38.49
CA THR A 114 17.01 4.42 -38.74
C THR A 114 17.43 4.43 -40.21
N ALA A 115 16.55 4.88 -41.10
CA ALA A 115 16.78 5.08 -42.53
C ALA A 115 17.22 6.53 -42.81
#